data_AF-A0A6L3B6N6-F1
#
_entry.id   AF-A0A6L3B6N6-F1
#
_cell.length_a   1.000
_cell.length_b   1.000
_cell.length_c   1.000
_cell.angle_alpha   90.00
_cell.angle_beta   90.00
_cell.angle_gamma   90.00
#
_symmetry.space_group_name_H-M   'P 1'
#
loop_
_entity.id
_entity.type
_entity.pdbx_description
1 polymer ?
#
loop_
_entity_poly.entity_id
_entity_poly.type
_entity_poly.pdbx_seq_one_letter_code
_entity_poly.pdbx_strand_id
1 'polypeptide(L)'
;MTHAPAGCSLIPSGSGVIDAEHGAILDLLSAMTAGGPVGLAELTALRREVAEHFATETAEMAVLSADRRERHEHAHRNYLAGIDALVNTAGRGHPVTSDDANRLMLWFIVHSNTADTELVEAARRADDEPPMISMDDWLDGLDAADRDALRS
;
A
#
# COMPACT_ATOMS: atom_id res chain seq x y z
N MET A 1 -8.86 10.53 -29.09
CA MET A 1 -8.83 11.03 -27.70
C MET A 1 -9.74 10.15 -26.88
N THR A 2 -9.21 9.08 -26.31
CA THR A 2 -9.93 8.21 -25.38
C THR A 2 -9.75 8.80 -23.99
N HIS A 3 -10.81 9.40 -23.47
CA HIS A 3 -10.85 9.89 -22.11
C HIS A 3 -10.67 8.70 -21.16
N ALA A 4 -9.70 8.80 -20.23
CA ALA A 4 -9.74 8.02 -19.01
C ALA A 4 -11.12 8.26 -18.36
N PRO A 5 -11.83 7.21 -17.91
CA PRO A 5 -13.12 7.38 -17.28
C PRO A 5 -12.95 8.31 -16.07
N ALA A 6 -13.61 9.46 -16.13
CA ALA A 6 -13.66 10.42 -15.03
C ALA A 6 -14.29 9.74 -13.81
N GLY A 7 -13.48 9.36 -12.82
CA GLY A 7 -14.00 8.75 -11.59
C GLY A 7 -13.03 7.88 -10.79
N CYS A 8 -11.86 7.53 -11.32
CA CYS A 8 -10.86 6.74 -10.58
C CYS A 8 -9.55 7.52 -10.52
N SER A 9 -9.39 8.33 -9.48
CA SER A 9 -8.14 9.00 -9.15
C SER A 9 -7.63 8.45 -7.82
N LEU A 10 -6.31 8.42 -7.66
CA LEU A 10 -5.72 8.15 -6.36
C LEU A 10 -6.01 9.29 -5.40
N ILE A 11 -6.40 8.93 -4.19
CA ILE A 11 -6.49 9.82 -3.05
C ILE A 11 -5.15 9.70 -2.30
N PRO A 12 -4.49 10.82 -1.96
CA PRO A 12 -3.27 10.75 -1.16
C PRO A 12 -3.53 10.01 0.15
N SER A 13 -2.74 8.97 0.42
CA SER A 13 -2.74 8.21 1.68
C SER A 13 -2.25 9.06 2.85
N GLY A 14 -1.41 10.08 2.55
CA GLY A 14 -0.75 10.91 3.52
C GLY A 14 0.65 10.41 3.93
N SER A 15 1.08 9.25 3.44
CA SER A 15 2.49 8.84 3.52
C SER A 15 3.20 9.29 2.25
N GLY A 16 4.17 10.21 2.38
CA GLY A 16 4.87 10.74 1.21
C GLY A 16 5.65 9.69 0.41
N VAL A 17 6.06 8.60 1.05
CA VAL A 17 6.73 7.46 0.39
C VAL A 17 5.70 6.64 -0.39
N ILE A 18 4.62 6.22 0.25
CA ILE A 18 3.54 5.43 -0.39
C ILE A 18 2.89 6.23 -1.52
N ASP A 19 2.63 7.52 -1.33
CA ASP A 19 2.03 8.39 -2.36
C ASP A 19 2.94 8.51 -3.59
N ALA A 20 4.27 8.51 -3.41
CA ALA A 20 5.22 8.53 -4.52
C ALA A 20 5.26 7.19 -5.26
N GLU A 21 5.26 6.07 -4.53
CA GLU A 21 5.18 4.71 -5.10
C GLU A 21 3.88 4.51 -5.87
N HIS A 22 2.74 4.94 -5.30
CA HIS A 22 1.43 4.91 -5.95
C HIS A 22 1.42 5.71 -7.25
N GLY A 23 2.04 6.89 -7.25
CA GLY A 23 2.21 7.71 -8.46
C GLY A 23 3.00 6.98 -9.56
N ALA A 24 4.13 6.38 -9.22
CA ALA A 24 4.96 5.64 -10.18
C ALA A 24 4.23 4.45 -10.81
N ILE A 25 3.49 3.69 -9.99
CA ILE A 25 2.67 2.57 -10.47
C ILE A 25 1.52 3.07 -11.35
N LEU A 26 0.83 4.14 -10.96
CA LEU A 26 -0.26 4.72 -11.74
C LEU A 26 0.22 5.26 -13.09
N ASP A 27 1.42 5.85 -13.17
CA ASP A 27 1.98 6.34 -14.42
C ASP A 27 2.19 5.19 -15.43
N LEU A 28 2.71 4.05 -14.97
CA LEU A 28 2.86 2.85 -15.80
C LEU A 28 1.50 2.33 -16.29
N LEU A 29 0.52 2.21 -15.39
CA LEU A 29 -0.83 1.75 -15.73
C LEU A 29 -1.56 2.72 -16.67
N SER A 30 -1.38 4.01 -16.47
CA SER A 30 -1.96 5.06 -17.32
C SER A 30 -1.38 5.02 -18.73
N ALA A 31 -0.07 4.81 -18.86
CA ALA A 31 0.56 4.65 -20.18
C ALA A 31 0.02 3.42 -20.93
N MET A 32 -0.14 2.29 -20.23
CA MET A 32 -0.69 1.05 -20.81
C MET A 32 -2.16 1.19 -21.23
N THR A 33 -2.97 1.93 -20.46
CA THR A 33 -4.41 2.10 -20.73
C THR A 33 -4.71 3.17 -21.78
N ALA A 34 -3.82 4.15 -21.97
CA ALA A 34 -3.95 5.21 -22.98
C ALA A 34 -3.65 4.77 -24.42
N GLY A 35 -3.55 3.46 -24.67
CA GLY A 35 -3.16 2.90 -25.97
C GLY A 35 -1.65 2.85 -26.18
N GLY A 36 -0.86 3.03 -25.11
CA GLY A 36 0.56 2.73 -25.11
C GLY A 36 0.85 1.23 -25.18
N PRO A 37 2.13 0.84 -25.26
CA PRO A 37 2.51 -0.56 -25.35
C PRO A 37 2.13 -1.31 -24.06
N VAL A 38 1.50 -2.48 -24.22
CA VAL A 38 1.28 -3.46 -23.13
C VAL A 38 2.12 -4.69 -23.45
N GLY A 39 3.43 -4.50 -23.42
CA GLY A 39 4.42 -5.52 -23.75
C GLY A 39 5.03 -6.19 -22.53
N LEU A 40 5.90 -7.17 -22.79
CA LEU A 40 6.61 -7.90 -21.75
C LEU A 40 7.46 -6.96 -20.87
N ALA A 41 8.07 -5.94 -21.47
CA ALA A 41 8.91 -4.99 -20.75
C ALA A 41 8.09 -4.15 -19.77
N GLU A 42 6.97 -3.59 -20.22
CA GLU A 42 6.08 -2.76 -19.41
C GLU A 42 5.45 -3.56 -18.27
N LEU A 43 4.98 -4.78 -18.54
CA LEU A 43 4.43 -5.67 -17.51
C LEU A 43 5.48 -6.11 -16.49
N THR A 44 6.73 -6.31 -16.92
CA THR A 44 7.84 -6.65 -16.01
C THR A 44 8.23 -5.45 -15.14
N ALA A 45 8.22 -4.24 -15.71
CA ALA A 45 8.43 -3.01 -14.97
C ALA A 45 7.32 -2.82 -13.92
N LEU A 46 6.05 -2.93 -14.32
CA LEU A 46 4.91 -2.85 -13.41
C LEU A 46 5.02 -3.86 -12.26
N ARG A 47 5.30 -5.12 -12.59
CA ARG A 47 5.48 -6.18 -11.59
C ARG A 47 6.52 -5.81 -10.54
N ARG A 48 7.65 -5.24 -10.99
CA ARG A 48 8.74 -4.84 -10.09
C ARG A 48 8.29 -3.70 -9.17
N GLU A 49 7.76 -2.61 -9.71
CA GLU A 49 7.31 -1.45 -8.92
C GLU A 49 6.24 -1.87 -7.89
N VAL A 50 5.29 -2.72 -8.29
CA VAL A 50 4.24 -3.25 -7.39
C VAL A 50 4.85 -4.13 -6.29
N ALA A 51 5.82 -4.98 -6.61
CA ALA A 51 6.47 -5.83 -5.63
C ALA A 51 7.29 -5.03 -4.62
N GLU A 52 7.97 -3.97 -5.06
CA GLU A 52 8.73 -3.06 -4.21
C GLU A 52 7.78 -2.30 -3.27
N HIS A 53 6.70 -1.72 -3.80
CA HIS A 53 5.66 -1.07 -3.02
C HIS A 53 5.03 -2.00 -1.96
N PHE A 54 4.65 -3.23 -2.34
CA PHE A 54 4.11 -4.20 -1.38
C PHE A 54 5.11 -4.60 -0.29
N ALA A 55 6.41 -4.56 -0.58
CA ALA A 55 7.43 -4.79 0.43
C ALA A 55 7.52 -3.64 1.44
N THR A 56 7.38 -2.38 0.97
CA THR A 56 7.25 -1.20 1.83
C THR A 56 6.05 -1.36 2.78
N GLU A 57 4.87 -1.66 2.25
CA GLU A 57 3.66 -1.82 3.08
C GLU A 57 3.76 -2.98 4.07
N THR A 58 4.40 -4.09 3.69
CA THR A 58 4.56 -5.25 4.58
C THR A 58 5.27 -4.88 5.88
N ALA A 59 6.21 -3.93 5.83
CA ALA A 59 6.87 -3.42 7.04
C ALA A 59 5.91 -2.62 7.93
N GLU A 60 4.97 -1.89 7.33
CA GLU A 60 3.98 -1.08 8.04
C GLU A 60 2.81 -1.91 8.59
N MET A 61 2.47 -3.04 7.95
CA MET A 61 1.34 -3.90 8.35
C MET A 61 1.44 -4.49 9.77
N ALA A 62 2.58 -4.35 10.44
CA ALA A 62 2.78 -4.73 11.84
C ALA A 62 1.73 -4.11 12.78
N VAL A 63 1.21 -2.92 12.44
CA VAL A 63 0.20 -2.20 13.23
C VAL A 63 -1.24 -2.70 13.03
N LEU A 64 -1.48 -3.50 11.99
CA LEU A 64 -2.80 -4.07 11.72
C LEU A 64 -3.07 -5.31 12.56
N SER A 65 -4.35 -5.56 12.85
CA SER A 65 -4.80 -6.84 13.40
C SER A 65 -4.48 -8.00 12.45
N ALA A 66 -4.31 -9.21 12.99
CA ALA A 66 -3.96 -10.40 12.22
C ALA A 66 -4.90 -10.63 11.02
N ASP A 67 -6.22 -10.56 11.23
CA ASP A 67 -7.23 -10.75 10.17
C ASP A 67 -7.17 -9.66 9.08
N ARG A 68 -6.80 -8.42 9.44
CA ARG A 68 -6.64 -7.34 8.46
C ARG A 68 -5.36 -7.52 7.65
N ARG A 69 -4.24 -7.84 8.33
CA ARG A 69 -2.96 -8.15 7.70
C ARG A 69 -3.09 -9.31 6.72
N GLU A 70 -3.70 -10.42 7.12
CA GLU A 70 -3.87 -11.58 6.25
C GLU A 70 -4.66 -11.24 4.98
N ARG A 71 -5.74 -10.47 5.11
CA ARG A 71 -6.53 -10.02 3.95
C ARG A 71 -5.74 -9.11 3.02
N HIS A 72 -4.97 -8.18 3.57
CA HIS A 72 -4.13 -7.26 2.80
C HIS A 72 -3.03 -8.03 2.04
N GLU A 73 -2.31 -8.92 2.72
CA GLU A 73 -1.30 -9.77 2.09
C GLU A 73 -1.91 -10.72 1.03
N HIS A 74 -3.11 -11.25 1.28
CA HIS A 74 -3.81 -12.06 0.29
C HIS A 74 -4.17 -11.25 -0.95
N ALA A 75 -4.60 -10.00 -0.78
CA ALA A 75 -4.85 -9.07 -1.86
C ALA A 75 -3.57 -8.83 -2.69
N HIS A 76 -2.43 -8.60 -2.03
CA HIS A 76 -1.12 -8.45 -2.69
C HIS A 76 -0.73 -9.68 -3.52
N ARG A 77 -0.86 -10.88 -2.94
CA ARG A 77 -0.54 -12.14 -3.64
C ARG A 77 -1.39 -12.33 -4.89
N ASN A 78 -2.69 -12.05 -4.78
CA ASN A 78 -3.61 -12.19 -5.92
C ASN A 78 -3.31 -11.19 -7.03
N TYR A 79 -2.98 -9.94 -6.67
CA TYR A 79 -2.65 -8.91 -7.65
C TYR A 79 -1.34 -9.23 -8.39
N LEU A 80 -0.29 -9.60 -7.67
CA LEU A 80 0.98 -10.04 -8.28
C LEU A 80 0.80 -11.27 -9.17
N ALA A 81 -0.01 -12.26 -8.75
CA ALA A 81 -0.32 -13.41 -9.59
C ALA A 81 -1.04 -13.02 -10.89
N GLY A 82 -1.93 -12.03 -10.83
CA GLY A 82 -2.58 -11.44 -12.01
C GLY A 82 -1.57 -10.83 -12.98
N ILE A 83 -0.61 -10.04 -12.48
CA ILE A 83 0.46 -9.46 -13.30
C ILE A 83 1.35 -10.57 -13.88
N ASP A 84 1.75 -11.56 -13.09
CA ASP A 84 2.56 -12.69 -13.52
C ASP A 84 1.89 -13.49 -14.65
N ALA A 85 0.56 -13.66 -14.60
CA ALA A 85 -0.19 -14.30 -15.66
C ALA A 85 -0.12 -13.52 -16.99
N LEU A 86 -0.16 -12.19 -16.93
CA LEU A 86 -0.03 -11.31 -18.09
C LEU A 86 1.41 -11.28 -18.63
N VAL A 87 2.41 -11.22 -17.75
CA VAL A 87 3.84 -11.36 -18.11
C VAL A 87 4.07 -12.67 -18.87
N ASN A 88 3.54 -13.79 -18.37
CA ASN A 88 3.65 -15.09 -19.02
C ASN A 88 2.93 -15.14 -20.37
N THR A 89 1.79 -14.45 -20.48
CA THR A 89 1.02 -14.35 -21.74
C THR A 89 1.81 -13.58 -22.79
N ALA A 90 2.33 -12.41 -22.44
CA ALA A 90 3.20 -11.61 -23.30
C ALA A 90 4.50 -12.35 -23.68
N GLY A 91 5.12 -13.07 -22.72
CA GLY A 91 6.34 -13.85 -22.95
C GLY A 91 6.16 -15.01 -23.95
N ARG A 92 4.93 -15.53 -24.09
CA ARG A 92 4.57 -16.51 -25.14
C ARG A 92 4.23 -15.87 -26.49
N GLY A 93 4.32 -14.55 -26.61
CA GLY A 93 3.96 -13.79 -27.81
C GLY A 93 2.44 -13.65 -28.00
N HIS A 94 1.64 -13.95 -26.98
CA HIS A 94 0.20 -13.72 -27.03
C HIS A 94 -0.11 -12.26 -26.71
N PRO A 95 -1.13 -11.67 -27.34
CA PRO A 95 -1.50 -10.28 -27.10
C PRO A 95 -2.02 -10.11 -25.67
N VAL A 96 -1.56 -9.06 -25.01
CA VAL A 96 -2.17 -8.50 -23.81
C VAL A 96 -2.88 -7.22 -24.21
N THR A 97 -4.10 -7.01 -23.71
CA THR A 97 -4.97 -5.94 -24.17
C THR A 97 -4.98 -4.75 -23.22
N SER A 98 -5.42 -3.59 -23.70
CA SER A 98 -5.70 -2.43 -22.85
C SER A 98 -6.74 -2.73 -21.77
N ASP A 99 -7.65 -3.69 -22.01
CA ASP A 99 -8.66 -4.09 -21.03
C ASP A 99 -8.03 -4.85 -19.85
N ASP A 100 -6.96 -5.62 -20.10
CA ASP A 100 -6.19 -6.25 -19.03
C ASP A 100 -5.50 -5.20 -18.16
N ALA A 101 -4.89 -4.19 -18.79
CA ALA A 101 -4.29 -3.05 -18.08
C ALA A 101 -5.35 -2.23 -17.31
N ASN A 102 -6.54 -2.02 -17.88
CA ASN A 102 -7.64 -1.31 -17.22
C ASN A 102 -8.10 -2.04 -15.95
N ARG A 103 -8.14 -3.38 -15.98
CA ARG A 103 -8.49 -4.18 -14.79
C ARG A 103 -7.44 -4.04 -13.69
N LEU A 104 -6.16 -4.08 -14.06
CA LEU A 104 -5.07 -3.86 -13.11
C LEU A 104 -5.13 -2.45 -12.51
N MET A 105 -5.41 -1.43 -13.32
CA MET A 105 -5.53 -0.05 -12.89
C MET A 105 -6.72 0.17 -11.94
N LEU A 106 -7.88 -0.38 -12.28
CA LEU A 106 -9.06 -0.25 -11.44
C LEU A 106 -8.85 -0.90 -10.07
N TRP A 107 -8.28 -2.11 -10.05
CA TRP A 107 -7.96 -2.78 -8.79
C TRP A 107 -6.99 -1.95 -7.96
N PHE A 108 -5.91 -1.45 -8.57
CA PHE A 108 -4.88 -0.68 -7.88
C PHE A 108 -5.48 0.56 -7.22
N ILE A 109 -6.26 1.35 -7.96
CA ILE A 109 -6.89 2.56 -7.42
C ILE A 109 -7.84 2.23 -6.27
N VAL A 110 -8.63 1.16 -6.37
CA VAL A 110 -9.55 0.77 -5.29
C VAL A 110 -8.77 0.33 -4.05
N HIS A 111 -7.74 -0.51 -4.22
CA HIS A 111 -6.90 -1.00 -3.14
C HIS A 111 -6.21 0.17 -2.42
N SER A 112 -5.57 1.06 -3.18
CA SER A 112 -4.87 2.23 -2.63
C SER A 112 -5.78 3.22 -1.89
N ASN A 113 -6.95 3.50 -2.45
CA ASN A 113 -7.92 4.40 -1.82
C ASN A 113 -8.66 3.76 -0.62
N THR A 114 -8.43 2.48 -0.32
CA THR A 114 -9.10 1.78 0.79
C THR A 114 -8.09 1.16 1.74
N ALA A 115 -7.51 0.03 1.38
CA ALA A 115 -6.62 -0.75 2.24
C ALA A 115 -5.35 0.02 2.62
N ASP A 116 -4.69 0.65 1.65
CA ASP A 116 -3.40 1.35 1.88
C ASP A 116 -3.63 2.62 2.71
N THR A 117 -4.73 3.33 2.44
CA THR A 117 -5.15 4.48 3.26
C THR A 117 -5.44 4.05 4.71
N GLU A 118 -6.17 2.96 4.91
CA GLU A 118 -6.43 2.41 6.26
C GLU A 118 -5.13 2.01 6.98
N LEU A 119 -4.16 1.45 6.25
CA LEU A 119 -2.85 1.09 6.78
C LEU A 119 -2.09 2.32 7.27
N VAL A 120 -1.97 3.35 6.44
CA VAL A 120 -1.27 4.61 6.79
C VAL A 120 -1.94 5.29 7.97
N GLU A 121 -3.28 5.32 8.01
CA GLU A 121 -3.99 5.87 9.16
C GLU A 121 -3.75 5.05 10.44
N ALA A 122 -3.67 3.72 10.36
CA ALA A 122 -3.37 2.87 11.50
C ALA A 122 -1.93 3.10 12.01
N ALA A 123 -0.96 3.23 11.10
CA ALA A 123 0.42 3.54 11.44
C ALA A 123 0.54 4.90 12.14
N ARG A 124 -0.11 5.95 11.61
CA ARG A 124 -0.14 7.27 12.25
C ARG A 124 -0.71 7.24 13.66
N ARG A 125 -1.82 6.53 13.88
CA ARG A 125 -2.40 6.39 15.23
C ARG A 125 -1.46 5.67 16.20
N ALA A 126 -0.70 4.69 15.72
CA ALA A 126 0.26 3.97 16.54
C ALA A 126 1.47 4.84 16.93
N ASP A 127 1.88 5.77 16.06
CA ASP A 127 2.95 6.73 16.34
C ASP A 127 2.50 7.88 17.28
N ASP A 128 1.23 8.29 17.18
CA ASP A 128 0.66 9.39 17.99
C ASP A 128 0.28 8.96 19.42
N GLU A 129 0.12 7.67 19.70
CA GLU A 129 -0.27 7.18 21.02
C GLU A 129 0.95 7.19 21.96
N PRO A 130 0.99 8.09 22.98
CA PRO A 130 2.11 8.12 23.91
C PRO A 130 2.21 6.75 24.60
N PRO A 131 3.44 6.25 24.88
CA PRO A 131 3.61 4.96 25.52
C PRO A 131 2.80 4.96 26.81
N MET A 132 1.90 3.98 26.93
CA MET A 132 1.18 3.69 28.17
C MET A 132 2.22 3.32 29.24
N ILE A 133 2.72 4.34 29.95
CA ILE A 133 3.56 4.14 31.12
C ILE A 133 2.68 3.41 32.15
N SER A 134 3.10 2.22 32.55
CA SER A 134 2.47 1.51 33.66
C SER A 134 2.50 2.40 34.90
N MET A 135 1.48 2.33 35.77
CA MET A 135 1.51 3.03 37.06
C MET A 135 2.80 2.69 37.83
N ASP A 136 3.29 1.46 37.71
CA ASP A 136 4.55 1.05 38.35
C ASP A 136 5.78 1.74 37.74
N ASP A 137 5.86 1.83 36.40
CA ASP A 137 6.94 2.55 35.71
C ASP A 137 6.88 4.07 35.99
N TRP A 138 5.67 4.61 36.15
CA TRP A 138 5.45 5.99 36.56
C TRP A 138 5.96 6.23 37.99
N LEU A 139 5.62 5.33 38.93
CA LEU A 139 6.07 5.39 40.33
C LEU A 139 7.58 5.18 40.49
N ASP A 140 8.19 4.39 39.62
CA ASP A 140 9.64 4.16 39.58
C ASP A 140 10.41 5.37 39.01
N GLY A 141 9.77 6.17 38.17
CA GLY A 141 10.30 7.44 37.64
C GLY A 141 10.22 8.65 38.59
N LEU A 142 9.48 8.56 39.70
CA LEU A 142 9.34 9.66 40.66
C LEU A 142 10.62 9.92 41.45
N ASP A 143 10.94 11.18 41.69
CA ASP A 143 12.04 11.55 42.58
C ASP A 143 11.66 11.37 44.07
N ALA A 144 12.64 11.58 44.95
CA ALA A 144 12.43 11.33 46.38
C ALA A 144 11.40 12.29 47.02
N ALA A 145 11.22 13.50 46.47
CA ALA A 145 10.27 14.48 47.00
C ALA A 145 8.83 14.13 46.57
N ASP A 146 8.65 13.70 45.33
CA ASP A 146 7.34 13.28 44.81
C ASP A 146 6.84 11.99 45.48
N ARG A 147 7.74 11.07 45.83
CA ARG A 147 7.37 9.85 46.58
C ARG A 147 6.93 10.12 48.01
N ASP A 148 7.49 11.13 48.67
CA ASP A 148 7.17 11.48 50.05
C ASP A 148 5.81 12.19 50.12
N ALA A 149 5.50 13.02 49.12
CA ALA A 149 4.21 13.68 48.95
C ALA A 149 3.03 12.71 48.74
N LEU A 150 3.26 11.55 48.14
CA LEU A 150 2.23 10.52 47.91
C LEU A 150 1.98 9.61 49.13
N ARG A 151 2.85 9.66 50.16
CA ARG A 151 2.74 8.84 51.39
C ARG A 151 2.14 9.59 52.58
N SER A 152 1.90 10.90 52.44
CA SER A 152 1.32 11.79 53.46
C SER A 152 -0.18 12.00 53.24
#